data_AF-A0A812X106-F1
#
_entry.id   AF-A0A812X106-F1
#
_cell.length_a   1.000
_cell.length_b   1.000
_cell.length_c   1.000
_cell.angle_alpha   90.00
_cell.angle_beta   90.00
_cell.angle_gamma   90.00
#
_symmetry.space_group_name_H-M   'P 1'
#
loop_
_entity.id
_entity.type
_entity.pdbx_description
1 polymer ?
#
loop_
_entity_poly.entity_id
_entity_poly.type
_entity_poly.pdbx_seq_one_letter_code
_entity_poly.pdbx_strand_id
1 'polypeptide(L)'
;VFMLPEGYRHDIQHKNQFANINKNFPLAIEREWRDFSNKRWVRIYIEPTTVASGTFQWNFPVVVSTSAPINTEWYVLLCGDYECQTFSDPSVMAIFPVPDFQPKIPARTPASWITTSSAAMSGLALTLLCCSVPLGEMFL
;
A
#
# COMPACT_ATOMS: atom_id res chain seq x y z
N VAL A 1 -10.11 10.46 -10.54
CA VAL A 1 -9.52 10.37 -9.18
C VAL A 1 -10.01 9.11 -8.49
N PHE A 2 -9.10 8.24 -8.07
CA PHE A 2 -9.40 7.12 -7.17
C PHE A 2 -9.43 7.65 -5.75
N MET A 3 -10.58 7.59 -5.10
CA MET A 3 -10.72 7.94 -3.69
C MET A 3 -10.78 6.68 -2.85
N LEU A 4 -9.91 6.63 -1.84
CA LEU A 4 -9.77 5.48 -0.97
C LEU A 4 -10.78 5.59 0.20
N PRO A 5 -11.37 4.45 0.62
CA PRO A 5 -12.27 4.43 1.77
C PRO A 5 -11.57 4.91 3.06
N GLU A 6 -12.34 5.24 4.10
CA GLU A 6 -11.77 5.61 5.39
C GLU A 6 -10.89 4.51 6.00
N GLY A 7 -9.73 4.89 6.54
CA GLY A 7 -8.73 3.94 7.05
C GLY A 7 -7.85 3.28 5.98
N TYR A 8 -8.13 3.48 4.69
CA TYR A 8 -7.26 3.05 3.59
C TYR A 8 -6.25 4.13 3.21
N ARG A 9 -5.07 3.73 2.79
CA ARG A 9 -4.09 4.61 2.16
C ARG A 9 -3.33 3.88 1.09
N HIS A 10 -2.93 4.54 0.02
CA HIS A 10 -2.04 3.92 -0.95
C HIS A 10 -0.62 3.88 -0.38
N ASP A 11 0.17 2.89 -0.77
CA ASP A 11 1.59 2.78 -0.40
C ASP A 11 2.51 2.91 -1.63
N ILE A 12 2.06 3.69 -2.61
CA ILE A 12 2.89 4.09 -3.75
C ILE A 12 4.06 4.93 -3.21
N GLN A 13 5.26 4.36 -3.29
CA GLN A 13 6.56 4.97 -3.00
C GLN A 13 7.27 5.37 -4.30
N HIS A 14 7.06 4.58 -5.36
CA HIS A 14 7.72 4.76 -6.65
C HIS A 14 6.74 4.70 -7.80
N LYS A 15 7.07 5.43 -8.87
CA LYS A 15 6.25 5.54 -10.09
C LYS A 15 5.90 4.19 -10.73
N ASN A 16 6.79 3.21 -10.63
CA ASN A 16 6.58 1.85 -11.19
C ASN A 16 5.56 1.01 -10.40
N GLN A 17 5.17 1.43 -9.20
CA GLN A 17 4.16 0.73 -8.40
C GLN A 17 2.73 1.12 -8.77
N PHE A 18 2.54 2.15 -9.60
CA PHE A 18 1.23 2.52 -10.12
C PHE A 18 1.19 2.34 -11.64
N ALA A 19 0.51 1.27 -12.05
CA ALA A 19 0.46 0.83 -13.44
C ALA A 19 -0.95 1.00 -14.03
N ASN A 20 -0.99 1.59 -15.23
CA ASN A 20 -2.13 1.46 -16.13
C ASN A 20 -1.95 0.17 -16.94
N ILE A 21 -2.90 -0.76 -16.79
CA ILE A 21 -2.85 -2.05 -17.49
C ILE A 21 -3.41 -1.93 -18.92
N ASN A 22 -4.11 -0.83 -19.22
CA ASN A 22 -4.83 -0.64 -20.47
C ASN A 22 -4.03 0.21 -21.45
N LYS A 23 -3.66 -0.39 -22.58
CA LYS A 23 -2.89 0.30 -23.64
C LYS A 23 -3.67 1.44 -24.33
N ASN A 24 -4.99 1.34 -24.35
CA ASN A 24 -5.85 2.27 -25.09
C ASN A 24 -6.43 3.39 -24.21
N PHE A 25 -6.08 3.42 -22.92
CA PHE A 25 -6.56 4.49 -22.04
C PHE A 25 -5.76 5.78 -22.34
N PRO A 26 -6.42 6.92 -22.59
CA PRO A 26 -5.76 8.13 -23.09
C PRO A 26 -5.05 8.88 -21.96
N LEU A 27 -3.94 8.32 -21.47
CA LEU A 27 -3.10 8.96 -20.46
C LEU A 27 -2.47 10.24 -21.00
N ALA A 28 -2.32 11.24 -20.13
CA ALA A 28 -1.61 12.47 -20.46
C ALA A 28 -0.15 12.18 -20.85
N ILE A 29 0.29 12.74 -21.97
CA ILE A 29 1.64 12.55 -22.54
C ILE A 29 2.52 13.75 -22.22
N GLU A 30 1.96 14.96 -22.22
CA GLU A 30 2.70 16.21 -22.02
C GLU A 30 3.07 16.49 -20.56
N ARG A 31 2.60 15.66 -19.61
CA ARG A 31 2.87 15.81 -18.19
C ARG A 31 2.89 14.46 -17.48
N GLU A 32 3.32 14.45 -16.21
CA GLU A 32 3.18 13.26 -15.38
C GLU A 32 1.69 12.91 -15.26
N TRP A 33 1.29 11.77 -15.81
CA TRP A 33 -0.12 11.35 -15.87
C TRP A 33 -0.70 10.89 -14.53
N ARG A 34 0.12 10.79 -13.48
CA ARG A 34 -0.28 10.29 -12.17
C ARG A 34 0.16 11.25 -11.08
N ASP A 35 -0.75 11.53 -10.16
CA ASP A 35 -0.47 12.27 -8.93
C ASP A 35 -0.96 11.43 -7.74
N PHE A 36 0.00 11.05 -6.90
CA PHE A 36 -0.19 10.25 -5.69
C PHE A 36 0.50 10.95 -4.50
N SER A 37 0.58 12.28 -4.55
CA SER A 37 1.13 13.10 -3.46
C SER A 37 0.33 12.93 -2.17
N ASN A 38 -0.99 12.72 -2.29
CA ASN A 38 -1.86 12.50 -1.16
C ASN A 38 -2.15 11.01 -0.94
N LYS A 39 -1.78 10.47 0.22
CA LYS A 39 -1.96 9.05 0.57
C LYS A 39 -3.42 8.55 0.54
N ARG A 40 -4.42 9.44 0.48
CA ARG A 40 -5.86 9.12 0.50
C ARG A 40 -6.51 9.07 -0.88
N TRP A 41 -5.84 9.52 -1.93
CA TRP A 41 -6.37 9.45 -3.29
C TRP A 41 -5.27 9.30 -4.31
N VAL A 42 -5.63 8.86 -5.51
CA VAL A 42 -4.72 8.80 -6.64
C VAL A 42 -5.38 9.46 -7.84
N ARG A 43 -4.71 10.45 -8.43
CA ARG A 43 -5.16 11.14 -9.64
C ARG A 43 -4.53 10.54 -10.87
N ILE A 44 -5.33 10.46 -11.92
CA ILE A 44 -4.92 10.07 -13.26
C ILE A 44 -5.33 11.21 -14.19
N TYR A 45 -4.35 11.80 -14.86
CA TYR A 45 -4.57 12.81 -15.88
C TYR A 45 -4.70 12.14 -17.23
N ILE A 46 -5.67 12.61 -18.00
CA ILE A 46 -6.00 12.12 -19.33
C ILE A 46 -5.81 13.24 -20.35
N GLU A 47 -5.56 12.86 -21.59
CA GLU A 47 -5.62 13.79 -22.73
C GLU A 47 -7.06 14.29 -22.94
N PRO A 48 -7.26 15.51 -23.48
CA PRO A 48 -8.59 16.06 -23.78
C PRO A 48 -9.18 15.40 -25.02
N THR A 49 -9.43 14.09 -24.94
CA THR A 49 -9.98 13.25 -26.00
C THR A 49 -11.15 12.41 -25.46
N THR A 50 -11.86 11.76 -26.37
CA THR A 50 -12.93 10.85 -25.99
C THR A 50 -12.35 9.58 -25.36
N VAL A 51 -12.80 9.27 -24.15
CA VAL A 51 -12.49 7.99 -23.51
C VAL A 51 -13.41 6.93 -24.11
N ALA A 52 -12.83 5.94 -24.78
CA ALA A 52 -13.60 4.84 -25.35
C ALA A 52 -14.39 4.08 -24.28
N SER A 53 -15.54 3.52 -24.64
CA SER A 53 -16.23 2.58 -23.75
C SER A 53 -15.40 1.30 -23.60
N GLY A 54 -15.36 0.75 -22.39
CA GLY A 54 -14.59 -0.45 -22.13
C GLY A 54 -14.34 -0.70 -20.66
N THR A 55 -13.53 -1.72 -20.38
CA THR A 55 -13.01 -2.00 -19.04
C THR A 55 -11.62 -1.40 -18.90
N PHE A 56 -11.43 -0.62 -17.86
CA PHE A 56 -10.14 -0.05 -17.51
C PHE A 56 -9.66 -0.59 -16.17
N GLN A 57 -8.43 -1.08 -16.15
CA GLN A 57 -7.78 -1.66 -14.99
C GLN A 57 -6.52 -0.89 -14.59
N TRP A 58 -6.35 -0.73 -13.28
CA TRP A 58 -5.17 -0.14 -12.68
C TRP A 58 -4.69 -1.00 -11.52
N ASN A 59 -3.40 -0.97 -11.25
CA ASN A 59 -2.80 -1.67 -10.11
C ASN A 59 -1.91 -0.71 -9.33
N PHE A 60 -2.14 -0.65 -8.01
CA PHE A 60 -1.28 0.04 -7.06
C PHE A 60 -1.40 -0.57 -5.65
N PRO A 61 -0.34 -0.46 -4.82
CA PRO A 61 -0.35 -0.99 -3.45
C PRO A 61 -1.23 -0.15 -2.53
N VAL A 62 -1.94 -0.83 -1.63
CA VAL A 62 -2.86 -0.23 -0.66
C VAL A 62 -2.59 -0.83 0.72
N VAL A 63 -2.52 0.03 1.73
CA VAL A 63 -2.46 -0.32 3.14
C VAL A 63 -3.81 -0.05 3.77
N VAL A 64 -4.30 -1.05 4.51
CA VAL A 64 -5.56 -0.99 5.25
C VAL A 64 -5.22 -0.82 6.73
N SER A 65 -6.01 -0.02 7.45
CA SER A 65 -5.92 0.07 8.90
C SER A 65 -6.09 -1.33 9.55
N THR A 66 -5.46 -1.51 10.71
CA THR A 66 -5.63 -2.72 11.54
C THR A 66 -7.01 -2.77 12.21
N SER A 67 -7.68 -1.62 12.35
CA SER A 67 -9.07 -1.55 12.80
C SER A 67 -10.02 -1.85 11.64
N ALA A 68 -11.14 -2.53 11.93
CA ALA A 68 -12.19 -2.74 10.94
C ALA A 68 -12.66 -1.37 10.39
N PRO A 69 -12.57 -1.12 9.07
CA PRO A 69 -12.99 0.15 8.50
C PRO A 69 -14.52 0.23 8.48
N ILE A 70 -15.04 1.42 8.75
CA ILE A 70 -16.49 1.68 8.76
C ILE A 70 -17.06 1.52 7.34
N ASN A 71 -16.31 1.99 6.34
CA ASN A 71 -16.69 1.94 4.93
C ASN A 71 -15.56 1.30 4.12
N THR A 72 -15.92 0.37 3.23
CA THR A 72 -14.98 -0.31 2.32
C THR A 72 -15.17 0.11 0.87
N GLU A 73 -16.08 1.03 0.60
CA GLU A 73 -16.44 1.46 -0.74
C GLU A 73 -15.39 2.38 -1.34
N TRP A 74 -14.96 2.03 -2.54
CA TRP A 74 -14.04 2.81 -3.33
C TRP A 74 -14.83 3.65 -4.32
N TYR A 75 -14.28 4.80 -4.69
CA TYR A 75 -14.91 5.67 -5.66
C TYR A 75 -13.93 6.13 -6.72
N VAL A 76 -14.37 6.17 -7.97
CA VAL A 76 -13.66 6.81 -9.07
C VAL A 76 -14.45 8.04 -9.49
N LEU A 77 -13.84 9.21 -9.31
CA LEU A 77 -14.37 10.47 -9.80
C LEU A 77 -13.83 10.73 -11.22
N LEU A 78 -14.73 11.01 -12.15
CA LEU A 78 -14.37 11.63 -13.42
C LEU A 78 -14.57 13.14 -13.30
N CYS A 79 -13.53 13.90 -13.60
CA CYS A 79 -13.52 15.35 -13.42
C CYS A 79 -13.30 16.06 -14.76
N GLY A 80 -13.88 17.26 -14.86
CA GLY A 80 -13.67 18.16 -15.99
C GLY A 80 -12.37 18.96 -15.91
N ASP A 81 -11.80 19.11 -14.70
CA ASP A 81 -10.56 19.83 -14.46
C ASP A 81 -9.67 19.13 -13.42
N TYR A 82 -8.54 19.78 -13.12
CA TYR A 82 -7.51 19.27 -12.21
C TYR A 82 -7.76 19.63 -10.74
N GLU A 83 -8.74 20.49 -10.45
CA GLU A 83 -8.99 21.01 -9.10
C GLU A 83 -9.85 20.06 -8.27
N CYS A 84 -10.50 19.07 -8.90
CA CYS A 84 -11.31 18.10 -8.18
C CYS A 84 -10.49 17.24 -7.19
N GLN A 85 -11.01 17.12 -5.97
CA GLN A 85 -10.43 16.37 -4.86
C GLN A 85 -11.49 15.58 -4.09
N THR A 86 -12.73 16.06 -4.07
CA THR A 86 -13.84 15.55 -3.26
C THR A 86 -15.11 15.38 -4.10
N PHE A 87 -16.08 14.65 -3.55
CA PHE A 87 -17.39 14.45 -4.18
C PHE A 87 -18.21 15.73 -4.37
N SER A 88 -17.94 16.75 -3.55
CA SER A 88 -18.67 18.02 -3.56
C SER A 88 -18.12 19.03 -4.56
N ASP A 89 -17.00 18.73 -5.21
CA ASP A 89 -16.37 19.69 -6.11
C ASP A 89 -17.19 19.85 -7.39
N PRO A 90 -17.43 21.10 -7.83
CA PRO A 90 -18.29 21.38 -8.98
C PRO A 90 -17.74 20.83 -10.30
N SER A 91 -16.46 20.50 -10.35
CA SER A 91 -15.81 19.92 -11.52
C SER A 91 -15.93 18.40 -11.61
N VAL A 92 -16.56 17.73 -10.65
CA VAL A 92 -16.90 16.31 -10.74
C VAL A 92 -18.05 16.13 -11.72
N MET A 93 -17.79 15.43 -12.81
CA MET A 93 -18.77 15.13 -13.86
C MET A 93 -19.51 13.82 -13.60
N ALA A 94 -18.81 12.82 -13.03
CA ALA A 94 -19.40 11.53 -12.70
C ALA A 94 -18.67 10.86 -11.54
N ILE A 95 -19.42 10.03 -10.80
CA ILE A 95 -18.94 9.26 -9.65
C ILE A 95 -19.27 7.79 -9.90
N PHE A 96 -18.25 6.94 -9.87
CA PHE A 96 -18.39 5.50 -10.06
C PHE A 96 -18.01 4.78 -8.77
N PRO A 97 -18.93 4.07 -8.10
CA PRO A 97 -18.55 3.19 -7.01
C PRO A 97 -17.78 2.00 -7.59
N VAL A 98 -16.66 1.67 -6.96
CA VAL A 98 -15.89 0.47 -7.29
C VAL A 98 -16.24 -0.61 -6.26
N PRO A 99 -17.03 -1.61 -6.65
CA PRO A 99 -17.45 -2.67 -5.74
C PRO A 99 -16.24 -3.47 -5.24
N ASP A 100 -16.25 -3.77 -3.96
CA ASP A 100 -15.26 -4.62 -3.31
C ASP A 100 -15.77 -6.07 -3.32
N PHE A 101 -15.16 -6.92 -4.15
CA PHE A 101 -15.62 -8.30 -4.34
C PHE A 101 -14.87 -9.32 -3.51
N GLN A 102 -13.89 -8.91 -2.70
CA GLN A 102 -13.03 -9.85 -1.97
C GLN A 102 -13.17 -9.70 -0.45
N PRO A 103 -13.41 -10.79 0.30
CA PRO A 103 -13.35 -10.79 1.75
C PRO A 103 -11.94 -10.37 2.20
N LYS A 104 -11.82 -9.29 2.96
CA LYS A 104 -10.52 -8.86 3.50
C LYS A 104 -10.16 -9.74 4.68
N ILE A 105 -9.22 -10.66 4.47
CA ILE A 105 -8.62 -11.42 5.55
C ILE A 105 -7.70 -10.45 6.32
N PRO A 106 -7.90 -10.23 7.63
CA PRO A 106 -7.03 -9.37 8.42
C PRO A 106 -5.56 -9.79 8.28
N ALA A 107 -4.65 -8.81 8.20
CA ALA A 107 -3.23 -9.10 8.25
C ALA A 107 -2.94 -9.94 9.50
N ARG A 108 -2.27 -11.09 9.34
CA ARG A 108 -1.85 -11.91 10.49
C ARG A 108 -1.02 -11.03 11.41
N THR A 109 -1.50 -10.78 12.61
CA THR A 109 -0.68 -10.22 13.68
C THR A 109 0.54 -11.13 13.83
N PRO A 110 1.77 -10.60 13.91
CA PRO A 110 2.92 -11.42 14.23
C PRO A 110 2.69 -12.00 15.63
N ALA A 111 2.15 -13.22 15.67
CA ALA A 111 2.05 -13.99 16.90
C ALA A 111 3.48 -14.14 17.43
N SER A 112 3.64 -13.74 18.69
CA SER A 112 4.92 -13.66 19.38
C SER A 112 5.72 -14.94 19.23
N TRP A 113 6.92 -14.86 18.64
CA TRP A 113 7.96 -15.86 18.84
C TRP A 113 8.55 -15.66 20.24
N ILE A 114 7.74 -15.78 21.28
CA ILE A 114 8.25 -16.06 22.62
C ILE A 114 8.29 -17.58 22.67
N THR A 115 9.33 -18.14 22.08
CA THR A 115 9.76 -19.49 22.42
C THR A 115 10.25 -19.41 23.85
N THR A 116 9.40 -19.76 24.82
CA THR A 116 9.82 -19.97 26.20
C THR A 116 10.75 -21.17 26.21
N SER A 117 12.05 -20.93 26.10
CA SER A 117 13.07 -21.92 26.43
C SER A 117 13.03 -22.14 27.95
N SER A 118 12.19 -23.07 28.40
CA SER A 118 12.22 -23.59 29.76
C SER A 118 13.52 -24.39 29.94
N ALA A 119 14.62 -23.72 30.30
CA ALA A 119 15.79 -24.40 30.82
C ALA A 119 15.45 -24.91 32.22
N ALA A 120 15.05 -26.18 32.33
CA ALA A 120 14.99 -26.88 33.60
C ALA A 120 16.44 -27.11 34.09
N MET A 121 16.98 -26.17 34.86
CA MET A 121 18.17 -26.42 35.67
C MET A 121 17.79 -27.36 36.81
N SER A 122 17.96 -28.66 36.60
CA SER A 122 18.10 -29.62 37.70
C SER A 122 19.59 -29.77 38.01
N GLY A 123 19.94 -29.55 39.27
CA GLY A 123 21.30 -29.31 39.73
C GLY A 123 22.24 -30.52 39.73
N LEU A 124 23.50 -30.15 40.00
CA LEU A 124 24.62 -30.96 40.50
C LEU A 124 25.34 -31.87 39.49
N ALA A 125 26.31 -31.28 38.78
CA ALA A 125 27.63 -31.91 38.64
C ALA A 125 28.70 -30.83 38.50
N LEU A 126 29.49 -30.73 39.56
CA LEU A 126 30.69 -29.92 39.70
C LEU A 126 31.81 -30.53 38.85
N THR A 127 32.29 -29.82 37.83
CA THR A 127 33.67 -29.99 37.34
C THR A 127 34.16 -28.72 36.69
N LEU A 128 34.91 -27.96 37.49
CA LEU A 128 35.91 -27.01 37.01
C LEU A 128 36.87 -27.75 36.06
N LEU A 129 36.98 -27.28 34.83
CA LEU A 129 38.20 -27.45 34.06
C LEU A 129 38.50 -26.15 33.33
N CYS A 130 39.49 -25.46 33.90
CA CYS A 130 40.24 -24.38 33.28
C CYS A 130 40.72 -24.82 31.89
N CYS A 131 40.45 -24.01 30.89
CA CYS A 131 41.41 -23.78 29.81
C CYS A 131 41.49 -22.28 29.59
N SER A 132 42.55 -21.72 30.16
CA SER A 132 43.00 -20.36 30.04
C SER A 132 43.94 -20.21 28.83
N VAL A 133 43.90 -19.02 28.21
CA VAL A 133 44.99 -18.32 27.47
C VAL A 133 45.16 -18.68 25.97
N PRO A 134 45.64 -17.78 25.05
CA PRO A 134 45.93 -16.34 25.13
C PRO A 134 45.28 -15.43 24.05
N LEU A 135 45.42 -14.13 24.35
CA LEU A 135 45.45 -12.95 23.48
C LEU A 135 46.64 -12.96 22.49
N GLY A 136 46.47 -12.43 21.28
CA GLY A 136 47.55 -12.04 20.34
C GLY A 136 47.17 -12.33 18.89
N GLU A 137 47.42 -11.52 17.86
CA GLU A 137 48.09 -10.23 17.61
C GLU A 137 47.46 -9.74 16.27
N MET A 138 47.02 -8.50 16.12
CA MET A 138 47.73 -7.42 15.39
C MET A 138 48.63 -7.91 14.25
N PHE A 139 48.27 -7.67 12.98
CA PHE A 139 49.13 -7.05 11.94
C PHE A 139 48.38 -6.92 10.59
N LEU A 140 48.30 -5.66 10.14
CA LEU A 140 48.14 -5.09 8.78
C LEU A 140 47.09 -5.67 7.81
#